data_AF-A0A2M7U957-F1
#
_entry.id   AF-A0A2M7U957-F1
#
_cell.length_a   1.000
_cell.length_b   1.000
_cell.length_c   1.000
_cell.angle_alpha   90.00
_cell.angle_beta   90.00
_cell.angle_gamma   90.00
#
_symmetry.space_group_name_H-M   'P 1'
#
loop_
_entity.id
_entity.type
_entity.pdbx_description
1 polymer ?
#
loop_
_entity_poly.entity_id
_entity_poly.type
_entity_poly.pdbx_seq_one_letter_code
_entity_poly.pdbx_strand_id
1 'polypeptide(L)'
;MRGNFTGITIVNGTPIIRDNIVVGNFVTGNPNSGAGLYIGYPNGNPICTGNLIAGNYYGISIISSGSANLGDVGNAAQNDDGLNLFAGNSLNGVTWNIWNDTPNAINAQNNIWLDANLSNIDQTIYDDNESSTSGVVTYQPIATLNATVSDLNHDELVNVADAVALVEMILENQIPEPVVYYFSDVNQDFVVNILDVFALIDHVLARDI
;
A
#
# COMPACT_ATOMS: atom_id res chain seq x y z
N MET A 1 8.21 -1.17 7.73
CA MET A 1 9.51 -1.29 7.04
C MET A 1 9.71 -0.06 6.15
N ARG A 2 10.78 0.72 6.35
CA ARG A 2 11.03 1.96 5.60
C ARG A 2 12.51 2.21 5.33
N GLY A 3 12.83 2.88 4.22
CA GLY A 3 14.19 3.33 3.88
C GLY A 3 15.16 2.22 3.50
N ASN A 4 14.67 1.07 3.05
CA ASN A 4 15.50 -0.09 2.69
C ASN A 4 15.73 -0.19 1.18
N PHE A 5 16.71 -1.02 0.79
CA PHE A 5 16.87 -1.45 -0.60
C PHE A 5 15.63 -2.20 -1.11
N THR A 6 14.96 -2.95 -0.23
CA THR A 6 13.70 -3.65 -0.47
C THR A 6 13.02 -3.79 0.88
N GLY A 7 11.70 -3.62 0.95
CA GLY A 7 10.98 -3.71 2.22
C GLY A 7 10.99 -5.14 2.78
N ILE A 8 10.45 -6.10 2.03
CA ILE A 8 10.42 -7.52 2.36
C ILE A 8 10.79 -8.35 1.13
N THR A 9 11.70 -9.31 1.29
CA THR A 9 12.07 -10.25 0.22
C THR A 9 11.55 -11.64 0.54
N ILE A 10 10.78 -12.23 -0.38
CA ILE A 10 10.24 -13.58 -0.28
C ILE A 10 10.94 -14.45 -1.33
N VAL A 11 11.65 -15.46 -0.83
CA VAL A 11 12.46 -16.42 -1.61
C VAL A 11 12.01 -17.81 -1.19
N ASN A 12 11.48 -18.60 -2.14
CA ASN A 12 11.08 -19.99 -1.93
C ASN A 12 10.22 -20.22 -0.66
N GLY A 13 9.11 -19.51 -0.54
CA GLY A 13 8.26 -19.57 0.64
C GLY A 13 6.85 -19.02 0.42
N THR A 14 5.94 -19.41 1.31
CA THR A 14 4.52 -19.03 1.27
C THR A 14 4.07 -18.38 2.58
N PRO A 15 4.70 -17.27 3.00
CA PRO A 15 4.33 -16.60 4.25
C PRO A 15 2.97 -15.89 4.13
N ILE A 16 2.38 -15.59 5.28
CA ILE A 16 1.28 -14.63 5.36
C ILE A 16 1.86 -13.29 5.79
N ILE A 17 1.77 -12.28 4.94
CA ILE A 17 2.17 -10.91 5.19
C ILE A 17 0.89 -10.13 5.48
N ARG A 18 0.64 -9.82 6.76
CA ARG A 18 -0.60 -9.15 7.19
C ARG A 18 -0.33 -7.93 8.05
N ASP A 19 -1.15 -6.90 7.85
CA ASP A 19 -1.20 -5.71 8.72
C ASP A 19 0.16 -5.00 8.87
N ASN A 20 0.99 -5.03 7.82
CA ASN A 20 2.28 -4.36 7.80
C ASN A 20 2.20 -3.00 7.14
N ILE A 21 3.03 -2.07 7.60
CA ILE A 21 3.29 -0.79 6.96
C ILE A 21 4.63 -0.89 6.22
N VAL A 22 4.61 -0.96 4.90
CA VAL A 22 5.77 -1.09 4.03
C VAL A 22 5.87 0.14 3.13
N VAL A 23 6.65 1.12 3.58
CA VAL A 23 6.62 2.46 2.98
C VAL A 23 7.99 3.03 2.68
N GLY A 24 8.13 3.84 1.62
CA GLY A 24 9.34 4.62 1.38
C GLY A 24 10.62 3.80 1.24
N ASN A 25 10.57 2.61 0.62
CA ASN A 25 11.75 1.82 0.32
C ASN A 25 12.23 2.17 -1.09
N PHE A 26 13.45 2.72 -1.19
CA PHE A 26 14.17 2.96 -2.45
C PHE A 26 15.60 3.44 -2.17
N VAL A 27 16.46 3.33 -3.18
CA VAL A 27 17.75 4.02 -3.26
C VAL A 27 17.71 4.94 -4.47
N THR A 28 17.88 6.24 -4.23
CA THR A 28 17.81 7.27 -5.29
C THR A 28 18.70 6.93 -6.48
N GLY A 29 18.11 6.88 -7.67
CA GLY A 29 18.82 6.60 -8.92
C GLY A 29 19.11 5.12 -9.17
N ASN A 30 18.69 4.22 -8.29
CA ASN A 30 18.80 2.77 -8.49
C ASN A 30 17.42 2.12 -8.73
N PRO A 31 17.02 1.91 -9.99
CA PRO A 31 15.73 1.32 -10.32
C PRO A 31 15.64 -0.17 -9.94
N ASN A 32 16.74 -0.85 -9.64
CA ASN A 32 16.71 -2.24 -9.17
C ASN A 32 16.46 -2.35 -7.66
N SER A 33 16.19 -1.23 -7.00
CA SER A 33 15.84 -1.15 -5.59
C SER A 33 14.40 -0.71 -5.41
N GLY A 34 13.95 -0.69 -4.16
CA GLY A 34 12.72 -0.05 -3.75
C GLY A 34 11.45 -0.81 -4.08
N ALA A 35 11.53 -2.14 -4.22
CA ALA A 35 10.34 -2.96 -4.08
C ALA A 35 9.87 -2.91 -2.62
N GLY A 36 8.60 -2.59 -2.39
CA GLY A 36 7.97 -2.75 -1.07
C GLY A 36 8.02 -4.23 -0.69
N LEU A 37 7.42 -5.08 -1.53
CA LEU A 37 7.59 -6.52 -1.46
C LEU A 37 8.26 -7.01 -2.74
N TYR A 38 9.31 -7.79 -2.58
CA TYR A 38 9.96 -8.51 -3.67
C TYR A 38 9.65 -9.99 -3.53
N ILE A 39 9.02 -10.58 -4.55
CA ILE A 39 8.56 -11.96 -4.55
C ILE A 39 9.19 -12.68 -5.73
N GLY A 40 10.08 -13.63 -5.47
CA GLY A 40 10.78 -14.33 -6.54
C GLY A 40 11.80 -15.36 -6.05
N TYR A 41 12.78 -15.64 -6.92
CA TYR A 41 13.93 -16.54 -6.72
C TYR A 41 13.62 -17.88 -6.00
N PRO A 42 13.43 -18.94 -6.80
CA PRO A 42 12.13 -19.31 -7.36
C PRO A 42 11.08 -19.62 -6.28
N ASN A 43 9.80 -19.54 -6.65
CA ASN A 43 8.64 -20.05 -5.89
C ASN A 43 8.28 -19.28 -4.60
N GLY A 44 8.52 -17.97 -4.53
CA GLY A 44 7.79 -17.13 -3.59
C GLY A 44 6.30 -17.14 -3.93
N ASN A 45 5.42 -17.44 -2.97
CA ASN A 45 3.96 -17.42 -3.14
C ASN A 45 3.26 -17.02 -1.82
N PRO A 46 3.42 -15.77 -1.36
CA PRO A 46 2.82 -15.30 -0.13
C PRO A 46 1.32 -15.03 -0.28
N ILE A 47 0.63 -15.01 0.85
CA ILE A 47 -0.66 -14.34 1.00
C ILE A 47 -0.39 -12.96 1.60
N CYS A 48 -0.83 -11.90 0.93
CA CYS A 48 -0.70 -10.53 1.41
C CYS A 48 -2.09 -9.94 1.64
N THR A 49 -2.39 -9.55 2.89
CA THR A 49 -3.70 -8.98 3.24
C THR A 49 -3.56 -7.82 4.24
N GLY A 50 -4.40 -6.80 4.14
CA GLY A 50 -4.45 -5.71 5.13
C GLY A 50 -3.20 -4.82 5.22
N ASN A 51 -2.24 -4.90 4.28
CA ASN A 51 -1.00 -4.13 4.37
C ASN A 51 -1.13 -2.72 3.77
N LEU A 52 -0.36 -1.76 4.28
CA LEU A 52 -0.08 -0.50 3.59
C LEU A 52 1.21 -0.66 2.80
N ILE A 53 1.14 -0.44 1.48
CA ILE A 53 2.28 -0.50 0.58
C ILE A 53 2.33 0.83 -0.18
N ALA A 54 3.20 1.75 0.27
CA ALA A 54 3.18 3.12 -0.22
C ALA A 54 4.56 3.77 -0.41
N GLY A 55 4.70 4.67 -1.39
CA GLY A 55 5.93 5.47 -1.55
C GLY A 55 7.20 4.68 -1.89
N ASN A 56 7.08 3.40 -2.25
CA ASN A 56 8.20 2.59 -2.72
C ASN A 56 8.46 2.87 -4.22
N TYR A 57 9.60 2.49 -4.79
CA TYR A 57 9.76 2.54 -6.26
C TYR A 57 8.78 1.60 -6.98
N TYR A 58 8.55 0.44 -6.39
CA TYR A 58 7.54 -0.53 -6.80
C TYR A 58 6.78 -0.99 -5.56
N GLY A 59 5.46 -1.11 -5.64
CA GLY A 59 4.69 -1.62 -4.51
C GLY A 59 5.04 -3.09 -4.24
N ILE A 60 4.69 -3.96 -5.18
CA ILE A 60 5.04 -5.38 -5.17
C ILE A 60 5.67 -5.77 -6.50
N SER A 61 6.90 -6.27 -6.47
CA SER A 61 7.59 -6.84 -7.63
C SER A 61 7.55 -8.36 -7.57
N ILE A 62 6.82 -8.99 -8.50
CA ILE A 62 6.68 -10.43 -8.65
C ILE A 62 7.47 -10.83 -9.89
N ILE A 63 8.61 -11.49 -9.68
CA ILE A 63 9.54 -11.83 -10.76
C ILE A 63 10.14 -13.22 -10.56
N SER A 64 10.88 -13.74 -11.54
CA SER A 64 11.65 -14.99 -11.40
C SER A 64 10.79 -16.17 -10.88
N SER A 65 9.65 -16.42 -11.53
CA SER A 65 8.66 -17.45 -11.19
C SER A 65 7.97 -17.31 -9.83
N GLY A 66 8.00 -16.11 -9.22
CA GLY A 66 7.15 -15.78 -8.08
C GLY A 66 5.66 -15.78 -8.44
N SER A 67 4.81 -15.90 -7.43
CA SER A 67 3.37 -15.70 -7.49
C SER A 67 2.93 -15.00 -6.19
N ALA A 68 1.68 -14.60 -6.07
CA ALA A 68 1.12 -14.10 -4.82
C ALA A 68 -0.41 -14.25 -4.83
N ASN A 69 -0.98 -14.40 -3.64
CA ASN A 69 -2.37 -14.06 -3.40
C ASN A 69 -2.42 -12.71 -2.69
N LEU A 70 -2.85 -11.67 -3.40
CA LEU A 70 -3.06 -10.33 -2.88
C LEU A 70 -4.54 -10.05 -2.63
N GLY A 71 -5.43 -11.04 -2.79
CA GLY A 71 -6.88 -10.90 -2.67
C GLY A 71 -7.68 -11.87 -3.51
N ASP A 72 -8.32 -12.89 -2.90
CA ASP A 72 -9.13 -13.92 -3.58
C ASP A 72 -10.53 -14.11 -2.97
N VAL A 73 -11.44 -13.20 -3.31
CA VAL A 73 -12.84 -13.23 -2.84
C VAL A 73 -13.68 -14.34 -3.48
N GLY A 74 -13.10 -15.12 -4.40
CA GLY A 74 -13.77 -16.21 -5.10
C GLY A 74 -13.77 -17.53 -4.31
N ASN A 75 -12.99 -17.61 -3.24
CA ASN A 75 -12.80 -18.81 -2.45
C ASN A 75 -13.56 -18.75 -1.10
N ALA A 76 -13.39 -19.77 -0.25
CA ALA A 76 -14.07 -19.86 1.05
C ALA A 76 -13.26 -19.26 2.23
N ALA A 77 -11.97 -19.03 2.03
CA ALA A 77 -11.11 -18.37 3.01
C ALA A 77 -11.38 -16.87 2.94
N GLN A 78 -11.49 -16.22 4.10
CA GLN A 78 -11.75 -14.78 4.19
C GLN A 78 -10.49 -14.00 4.61
N ASN A 79 -9.45 -14.73 5.03
CA ASN A 79 -8.22 -14.16 5.58
C ASN A 79 -7.15 -13.94 4.50
N ASP A 80 -7.53 -14.05 3.23
CA ASP A 80 -6.76 -13.78 2.02
C ASP A 80 -7.53 -12.87 1.05
N ASP A 81 -8.62 -12.24 1.51
CA ASP A 81 -9.51 -11.33 0.75
C ASP A 81 -8.95 -9.89 0.65
N GLY A 82 -7.65 -9.75 0.40
CA GLY A 82 -7.05 -8.48 0.01
C GLY A 82 -6.96 -7.46 1.15
N LEU A 83 -7.59 -6.29 1.00
CA LEU A 83 -7.50 -5.13 1.89
C LEU A 83 -6.09 -4.49 1.97
N ASN A 84 -5.21 -4.78 1.02
CA ASN A 84 -3.96 -4.03 0.91
C ASN A 84 -4.27 -2.63 0.34
N LEU A 85 -3.69 -1.59 0.95
CA LEU A 85 -3.76 -0.21 0.48
C LEU A 85 -2.50 0.13 -0.32
N PHE A 86 -2.70 0.50 -1.59
CA PHE A 86 -1.62 0.93 -2.48
C PHE A 86 -1.64 2.45 -2.69
N ALA A 87 -0.53 3.13 -2.41
CA ALA A 87 -0.45 4.57 -2.54
C ALA A 87 0.93 5.07 -3.01
N GLY A 88 0.99 5.77 -4.14
CA GLY A 88 2.18 6.52 -4.55
C GLY A 88 3.45 5.69 -4.73
N ASN A 89 3.35 4.40 -5.08
CA ASN A 89 4.52 3.58 -5.38
C ASN A 89 5.08 3.95 -6.76
N SER A 90 6.07 4.84 -6.81
CA SER A 90 6.54 5.43 -8.06
C SER A 90 8.06 5.40 -8.22
N LEU A 91 8.49 5.05 -9.43
CA LEU A 91 9.84 5.21 -9.94
C LEU A 91 9.84 6.25 -11.06
N ASN A 92 10.61 7.33 -10.88
CA ASN A 92 10.78 8.40 -11.88
C ASN A 92 9.46 9.00 -12.40
N GLY A 93 8.44 9.10 -11.53
CA GLY A 93 7.14 9.68 -11.85
C GLY A 93 6.15 8.72 -12.52
N VAL A 94 6.53 7.46 -12.75
CA VAL A 94 5.61 6.40 -13.17
C VAL A 94 5.24 5.55 -11.96
N THR A 95 3.95 5.25 -11.78
CA THR A 95 3.45 4.49 -10.64
C THR A 95 3.31 3.02 -10.98
N TRP A 96 3.88 2.13 -10.16
CA TRP A 96 3.77 0.69 -10.27
C TRP A 96 3.42 0.10 -8.91
N ASN A 97 2.12 -0.11 -8.67
CA ASN A 97 1.62 -0.71 -7.44
C ASN A 97 1.84 -2.22 -7.44
N ILE A 98 1.59 -2.88 -8.57
CA ILE A 98 1.88 -4.29 -8.79
C ILE A 98 2.68 -4.43 -10.07
N TRP A 99 3.81 -5.12 -9.99
CA TRP A 99 4.64 -5.47 -11.14
C TRP A 99 4.70 -6.99 -11.28
N ASN A 100 3.91 -7.58 -12.17
CA ASN A 100 3.94 -9.01 -12.47
C ASN A 100 4.74 -9.28 -13.75
N ASP A 101 6.02 -9.58 -13.60
CA ASP A 101 6.89 -10.03 -14.70
C ASP A 101 7.09 -11.55 -14.62
N THR A 102 5.97 -12.26 -14.44
CA THR A 102 5.91 -13.72 -14.46
C THR A 102 4.68 -14.19 -15.23
N PRO A 103 4.68 -15.41 -15.80
CA PRO A 103 3.48 -15.98 -16.42
C PRO A 103 2.36 -16.37 -15.45
N ASN A 104 2.57 -16.23 -14.13
CA ASN A 104 1.58 -16.65 -13.14
C ASN A 104 0.46 -15.62 -13.03
N ALA A 105 -0.79 -16.09 -12.96
CA ALA A 105 -1.93 -15.22 -12.67
C ALA A 105 -1.91 -14.82 -11.18
N ILE A 106 -2.27 -13.57 -10.90
CA ILE A 106 -2.27 -12.99 -9.55
C ILE A 106 -3.69 -12.57 -9.19
N ASN A 107 -4.18 -13.04 -8.05
CA ASN A 107 -5.42 -12.55 -7.47
C ASN A 107 -5.10 -11.31 -6.63
N ALA A 108 -5.76 -10.18 -6.92
CA ALA A 108 -5.55 -8.89 -6.26
C ALA A 108 -6.87 -8.17 -5.97
N GLN A 109 -7.93 -8.93 -5.77
CA GLN A 109 -9.28 -8.45 -5.54
C GLN A 109 -9.40 -7.86 -4.13
N ASN A 110 -10.42 -7.02 -3.92
CA ASN A 110 -10.75 -6.39 -2.65
C ASN A 110 -9.60 -5.60 -2.01
N ASN A 111 -8.66 -5.11 -2.82
CA ASN A 111 -7.63 -4.16 -2.39
C ASN A 111 -8.14 -2.72 -2.49
N ILE A 112 -7.52 -1.84 -1.71
CA ILE A 112 -7.85 -0.41 -1.65
C ILE A 112 -6.91 0.33 -2.60
N TRP A 113 -7.53 1.03 -3.54
CA TRP A 113 -6.86 1.87 -4.52
C TRP A 113 -7.35 3.31 -4.33
N LEU A 114 -6.45 4.29 -4.39
CA LEU A 114 -6.79 5.70 -4.17
C LEU A 114 -7.46 6.38 -5.38
N ASP A 115 -7.64 5.64 -6.48
CA ASP A 115 -8.39 6.08 -7.66
C ASP A 115 -9.64 5.20 -7.81
N ALA A 116 -10.78 5.82 -8.12
CA ALA A 116 -12.04 5.11 -8.35
C ALA A 116 -12.19 4.66 -9.83
N ASN A 117 -11.39 5.23 -10.73
CA ASN A 117 -11.40 4.88 -12.14
C ASN A 117 -10.55 3.63 -12.38
N LEU A 118 -11.22 2.54 -12.74
CA LEU A 118 -10.61 1.23 -13.00
C LEU A 118 -9.51 1.30 -14.08
N SER A 119 -9.64 2.15 -15.10
CA SER A 119 -8.60 2.29 -16.12
C SER A 119 -7.33 2.98 -15.60
N ASN A 120 -7.46 3.86 -14.61
CA ASN A 120 -6.30 4.49 -13.98
C ASN A 120 -5.60 3.50 -13.04
N ILE A 121 -6.37 2.64 -12.35
CA ILE A 121 -5.82 1.54 -11.55
C ILE A 121 -5.04 0.57 -12.45
N ASP A 122 -5.63 0.15 -13.57
CA ASP A 122 -5.02 -0.73 -14.58
C ASP A 122 -3.64 -0.23 -15.01
N GLN A 123 -3.51 1.07 -15.29
CA GLN A 123 -2.23 1.70 -15.68
C GLN A 123 -1.13 1.65 -14.60
N THR A 124 -1.46 1.29 -13.35
CA THR A 124 -0.48 1.11 -12.25
C THR A 124 -0.10 -0.34 -12.01
N ILE A 125 -0.62 -1.24 -12.81
CA ILE A 125 -0.39 -2.69 -12.76
C ILE A 125 0.38 -3.04 -14.04
N TYR A 126 1.48 -3.78 -13.89
CA TYR A 126 2.18 -4.38 -15.03
C TYR A 126 1.78 -5.85 -15.12
N ASP A 127 1.08 -6.24 -16.19
CA ASP A 127 0.59 -7.60 -16.42
C ASP A 127 0.54 -8.00 -17.92
N ASP A 128 -0.45 -8.80 -18.34
CA ASP A 128 -0.60 -9.23 -19.72
C ASP A 128 -0.97 -8.10 -20.69
N ASN A 129 -1.45 -6.97 -20.18
CA ASN A 129 -1.68 -5.75 -20.98
C ASN A 129 -0.36 -5.12 -21.44
N GLU A 130 0.65 -5.07 -20.57
CA GLU A 130 1.97 -4.50 -20.87
C GLU A 130 2.90 -5.53 -21.54
N SER A 131 2.68 -6.82 -21.28
CA SER A 131 3.51 -7.89 -21.82
C SER A 131 2.76 -9.20 -21.99
N SER A 132 2.64 -9.68 -23.23
CA SER A 132 2.03 -10.98 -23.56
C SER A 132 2.68 -12.23 -22.91
N THR A 133 3.82 -12.09 -22.23
CA THR A 133 4.46 -13.18 -21.46
C THR A 133 4.14 -13.15 -19.97
N SER A 134 3.57 -12.06 -19.48
CA SER A 134 3.10 -11.90 -18.11
C SER A 134 1.71 -12.52 -17.94
N GLY A 135 1.39 -12.94 -16.72
CA GLY A 135 0.08 -13.42 -16.34
C GLY A 135 -0.84 -12.29 -15.90
N VAL A 136 -2.14 -12.50 -16.07
CA VAL A 136 -3.17 -11.53 -15.70
C VAL A 136 -3.18 -11.22 -14.20
N VAL A 137 -3.42 -9.95 -13.85
CA VAL A 137 -3.69 -9.53 -12.48
C VAL A 137 -5.18 -9.25 -12.31
N THR A 138 -5.88 -10.10 -11.57
CA THR A 138 -7.32 -9.96 -11.33
C THR A 138 -7.55 -9.04 -10.13
N TYR A 139 -7.75 -7.73 -10.35
CA TYR A 139 -7.87 -6.73 -9.28
C TYR A 139 -9.30 -6.32 -8.92
N GLN A 140 -10.31 -6.77 -9.67
CA GLN A 140 -11.72 -6.44 -9.42
C GLN A 140 -12.46 -7.60 -8.73
N PRO A 141 -13.35 -7.34 -7.75
CA PRO A 141 -13.79 -6.02 -7.28
C PRO A 141 -12.72 -5.29 -6.48
N ILE A 142 -12.84 -3.97 -6.33
CA ILE A 142 -11.98 -3.15 -5.47
C ILE A 142 -12.68 -2.83 -4.15
N ALA A 143 -11.92 -2.69 -3.06
CA ALA A 143 -12.45 -2.23 -1.79
C ALA A 143 -12.69 -0.71 -1.82
N THR A 144 -13.80 -0.27 -1.24
CA THR A 144 -14.11 1.16 -1.09
C THR A 144 -13.60 1.65 0.25
N LEU A 145 -12.91 2.80 0.24
CA LEU A 145 -12.43 3.43 1.45
C LEU A 145 -13.52 4.33 2.03
N ASN A 146 -14.24 3.84 3.04
CA ASN A 146 -15.24 4.62 3.78
C ASN A 146 -14.59 5.31 4.99
N ALA A 147 -13.52 6.06 4.75
CA ALA A 147 -12.86 6.85 5.79
C ALA A 147 -12.89 8.32 5.37
N THR A 148 -13.41 9.17 6.25
CA THR A 148 -13.23 10.62 6.13
C THR A 148 -11.75 10.88 6.39
N VAL A 149 -11.05 11.43 5.39
CA VAL A 149 -9.61 11.71 5.47
C VAL A 149 -9.33 12.48 6.77
N SER A 150 -8.50 11.91 7.63
CA SER A 150 -8.00 12.54 8.87
C SER A 150 -9.07 12.86 9.94
N ASP A 151 -10.21 12.18 9.94
CA ASP A 151 -11.11 12.06 11.11
C ASP A 151 -10.58 10.93 12.02
N LEU A 152 -9.61 11.28 12.86
CA LEU A 152 -8.87 10.34 13.70
C LEU A 152 -9.59 10.04 15.02
N ASN A 153 -10.48 10.92 15.48
CA ASN A 153 -11.29 10.69 16.68
C ASN A 153 -12.69 10.11 16.37
N HIS A 154 -13.02 9.95 15.08
CA HIS A 154 -14.24 9.34 14.54
C HIS A 154 -15.51 10.10 14.95
N ASP A 155 -15.45 11.43 15.02
CA ASP A 155 -16.59 12.30 15.33
C ASP A 155 -17.25 12.92 14.09
N GLU A 156 -16.85 12.48 12.89
CA GLU A 156 -17.27 12.97 11.57
C GLU A 156 -16.81 14.41 11.26
N LEU A 157 -16.00 15.03 12.11
CA LEU A 157 -15.54 16.41 11.96
C LEU A 157 -14.02 16.51 12.04
N VAL A 158 -13.36 16.79 10.92
CA VAL A 158 -11.91 17.06 10.91
C VAL A 158 -11.61 18.41 11.58
N ASN A 159 -11.13 18.40 12.81
CA ASN A 159 -10.89 19.58 13.65
C ASN A 159 -9.70 19.39 14.62
N VAL A 160 -9.53 20.31 15.58
CA VAL A 160 -8.43 20.25 16.57
C VAL A 160 -8.47 19.02 17.47
N ALA A 161 -9.63 18.37 17.62
CA ALA A 161 -9.79 17.13 18.35
C ALA A 161 -9.06 15.96 17.67
N ASP A 162 -8.98 15.92 16.33
CA ASP A 162 -8.16 14.95 15.59
C ASP A 162 -6.67 15.17 15.80
N ALA A 163 -6.25 16.44 15.90
CA ALA A 163 -4.88 16.77 16.25
C ALA A 163 -4.52 16.28 17.65
N VAL A 164 -5.46 16.34 18.61
CA VAL A 164 -5.28 15.74 19.94
C VAL A 164 -5.18 14.21 19.85
N ALA A 165 -6.07 13.55 19.11
CA ALA A 165 -6.02 12.10 18.91
C ALA A 165 -4.71 11.63 18.27
N LEU A 166 -4.20 12.40 17.29
CA LEU A 166 -2.90 12.15 16.66
C LEU A 166 -1.74 12.27 17.65
N VAL A 167 -1.75 13.31 18.50
CA VAL A 167 -0.75 13.46 19.57
C VAL A 167 -0.79 12.30 20.54
N GLU A 168 -1.98 11.85 20.97
CA GLU A 168 -2.14 10.69 21.85
C GLU A 168 -1.54 9.43 21.22
N MET A 169 -1.85 9.16 19.95
CA MET A 169 -1.31 8.01 19.22
C MET A 169 0.23 8.04 19.12
N ILE A 170 0.81 9.22 18.85
CA ILE A 170 2.27 9.42 18.79
C ILE A 170 2.90 9.18 20.16
N LEU A 171 2.31 9.72 21.24
CA LEU A 171 2.85 9.62 22.60
C LEU A 171 2.76 8.21 23.16
N GLU A 172 1.70 7.48 22.84
CA GLU A 172 1.52 6.09 23.28
C GLU A 172 2.34 5.10 22.45
N ASN A 173 3.01 5.56 21.39
CA ASN A 173 3.78 4.74 20.46
C ASN A 173 2.94 3.56 19.94
N GLN A 174 1.65 3.80 19.69
CA GLN A 174 0.77 2.84 19.05
C GLN A 174 1.09 2.82 17.56
N ILE A 175 1.26 1.61 17.00
CA ILE A 175 1.37 1.45 15.55
C ILE A 175 -0.07 1.36 15.04
N PRO A 176 -0.59 2.38 14.33
CA PRO A 176 -1.95 2.33 13.84
C PRO A 176 -2.12 1.23 12.80
N GLU A 177 -3.37 0.78 12.64
CA GLU A 177 -3.70 -0.09 11.51
C GLU A 177 -3.34 0.59 10.18
N PRO A 178 -3.02 -0.17 9.12
CA PRO A 178 -2.37 0.40 7.94
C PRO A 178 -3.15 1.51 7.22
N VAL A 179 -4.48 1.46 7.23
CA VAL A 179 -5.33 2.55 6.70
C VAL A 179 -5.25 3.80 7.58
N VAL A 180 -5.29 3.64 8.91
CA VAL A 180 -5.18 4.76 9.86
C VAL A 180 -3.80 5.40 9.78
N TYR A 181 -2.73 4.59 9.60
CA TYR A 181 -1.38 5.11 9.36
C TYR A 181 -1.36 6.06 8.16
N TYR A 182 -1.95 5.63 7.03
CA TYR A 182 -1.98 6.43 5.81
C TYR A 182 -2.68 7.78 6.00
N PHE A 183 -3.78 7.82 6.75
CA PHE A 183 -4.50 9.06 7.02
C PHE A 183 -3.90 9.94 8.11
N SER A 184 -3.07 9.35 8.98
CA SER A 184 -2.36 10.07 10.03
C SER A 184 -1.07 10.74 9.53
N ASP A 185 -0.53 10.29 8.39
CA ASP A 185 0.62 10.87 7.68
C ASP A 185 0.16 12.06 6.81
N VAL A 186 -0.38 13.09 7.47
CA VAL A 186 -1.02 14.25 6.82
C VAL A 186 -0.04 15.03 5.95
N ASN A 187 1.25 15.09 6.33
CA ASN A 187 2.27 15.77 5.54
C ASN A 187 2.83 14.89 4.39
N GLN A 188 2.41 13.62 4.33
CA GLN A 188 2.78 12.62 3.32
C GLN A 188 4.30 12.35 3.21
N ASP A 189 5.03 12.43 4.32
CA ASP A 189 6.46 12.09 4.38
C ASP A 189 6.73 10.62 4.72
N PHE A 190 5.67 9.83 4.90
CA PHE A 190 5.64 8.43 5.30
C PHE A 190 6.12 8.21 6.74
N VAL A 191 6.02 9.21 7.62
CA VAL A 191 6.32 9.14 9.05
C VAL A 191 5.27 9.88 9.85
N VAL A 192 4.43 9.12 10.56
CA VAL A 192 3.51 9.71 11.52
C VAL A 192 4.27 10.27 12.72
N ASN A 193 4.34 11.60 12.83
CA ASN A 193 5.03 12.33 13.90
C ASN A 193 4.44 13.74 14.15
N ILE A 194 5.11 14.56 14.96
CA ILE A 194 4.62 15.91 15.32
C ILE A 194 4.44 16.83 14.11
N LEU A 195 5.14 16.57 13.00
CA LEU A 195 4.99 17.33 11.76
C LEU A 195 3.61 17.11 11.13
N ASP A 196 3.00 15.93 11.28
CA ASP A 196 1.64 15.67 10.81
C ASP A 196 0.60 16.42 11.63
N VAL A 197 0.85 16.58 12.93
CA VAL A 197 0.00 17.40 13.81
C VAL A 197 0.02 18.85 13.33
N PHE A 198 1.19 19.39 12.97
CA PHE A 198 1.27 20.73 12.41
C PHE A 198 0.55 20.82 11.06
N ALA A 199 0.75 19.85 10.16
CA ALA A 199 0.07 19.82 8.87
C ALA A 199 -1.46 19.75 9.02
N LEU A 200 -1.97 19.00 10.01
CA LEU A 200 -3.38 18.91 10.32
C LEU A 200 -3.93 20.22 10.89
N ILE A 201 -3.21 20.87 11.81
CA ILE A 201 -3.61 22.19 12.35
C ILE A 201 -3.67 23.23 11.23
N ASP A 202 -2.66 23.26 10.36
CA ASP A 202 -2.65 24.17 9.21
C ASP A 202 -3.84 23.91 8.28
N HIS A 203 -4.20 22.63 8.06
CA HIS A 203 -5.38 22.27 7.27
C HIS A 203 -6.69 22.73 7.92
N VAL A 204 -6.84 22.55 9.24
CA VAL A 204 -8.03 23.00 10.00
C VAL A 204 -8.15 24.52 9.95
N LEU A 205 -7.07 25.25 10.24
CA LEU A 205 -7.07 26.71 10.26
C LEU A 205 -7.31 27.33 8.88
N ALA A 206 -6.87 26.68 7.80
CA ALA A 206 -7.11 27.14 6.43
C ALA A 206 -8.59 27.02 6.00
N ARG A 207 -9.42 26.25 6.72
CA ARG A 207 -10.86 26.12 6.44
C ARG A 207 -11.72 27.17 7.14
N ASP A 208 -11.14 27.93 8.06
CA ASP A 208 -11.81 28.96 8.87
C ASP A 208 -11.63 30.39 8.31
N ILE A 209 -11.11 30.53 7.07
CA ILE A 209 -10.87 31.81 6.36
C ILE A 209 -11.62 31.81 5.02
#